data_AF-A0A1B1MCE0-F1
#
_entry.id   AF-A0A1B1MCE0-F1
#
_cell.length_a   1.000
_cell.length_b   1.000
_cell.length_c   1.000
_cell.angle_alpha   90.00
_cell.angle_beta   90.00
_cell.angle_gamma   90.00
#
_symmetry.space_group_name_H-M   'P 1'
#
loop_
_entity.id
_entity.type
_entity.pdbx_description
1 polymer ?
#
loop_
_entity_poly.entity_id
_entity_poly.type
_entity_poly.pdbx_seq_one_letter_code
_entity_poly.pdbx_strand_id
1 'polypeptide(L)'
;MPGTGFGVEVAIGDVETILVHVVRRFHYEIEALLDGDVTGYRAPATTKGYETNHASGTAVDIRPDCYPAGVKGGFFAPQAAVIRDILADCEGVVKWGGDFTTPDESHFQIDVPPTSPAVKRVADKLRAWNASPGEGAGVARDTLDGDRRSAARALQRRQAA
;
A
#
# COMPACT_ATOMS: atom_id res chain seq x y z
N MET A 1 9.95 6.51 8.97
CA MET A 1 10.04 5.69 7.74
C MET A 1 11.47 5.72 7.21
N PRO A 2 12.14 4.57 7.05
CA PRO A 2 13.49 4.53 6.50
C PRO A 2 13.53 5.10 5.07
N GLY A 3 14.41 6.08 4.83
CA GLY A 3 14.71 6.61 3.50
C GLY A 3 13.75 7.67 2.93
N THR A 4 12.67 8.04 3.64
CA THR A 4 11.74 9.11 3.19
C THR A 4 11.81 10.40 4.02
N GLY A 5 12.43 10.37 5.20
CA GLY A 5 12.61 11.55 6.05
C GLY A 5 11.41 11.91 6.95
N PHE A 6 10.30 11.15 6.92
CA PHE A 6 9.12 11.39 7.77
C PHE A 6 8.61 10.12 8.48
N GLY A 7 7.64 10.25 9.39
CA GLY A 7 7.01 9.16 10.14
C GLY A 7 5.54 8.97 9.76
N VAL A 8 5.00 7.77 9.97
CA VAL A 8 3.56 7.48 9.83
C VAL A 8 3.12 6.63 11.00
N GLU A 9 2.02 6.99 11.65
CA GLU A 9 1.45 6.24 12.76
C GLU A 9 0.66 5.03 12.25
N VAL A 10 1.19 3.83 12.42
CA VAL A 10 0.55 2.55 12.05
C VAL A 10 0.78 1.51 13.15
N ALA A 11 0.03 0.39 13.11
CA ALA A 11 0.23 -0.69 14.06
C ALA A 11 1.64 -1.30 13.92
N ILE A 12 2.38 -1.31 15.02
CA ILE A 12 3.78 -1.77 15.08
C ILE A 12 3.88 -3.25 14.69
N GLY A 13 4.97 -3.63 14.01
CA GLY A 13 5.31 -5.02 13.73
C GLY A 13 5.05 -5.43 12.27
N ASP A 14 4.28 -6.50 12.06
CA ASP A 14 4.05 -7.04 10.71
C ASP A 14 3.24 -6.08 9.83
N VAL A 15 2.23 -5.42 10.40
CA VAL A 15 1.42 -4.41 9.70
C VAL A 15 2.28 -3.21 9.29
N GLU A 16 3.04 -2.65 10.22
CA GLU A 16 4.01 -1.59 9.95
C GLU A 16 4.94 -1.99 8.80
N THR A 17 5.56 -3.18 8.85
CA THR A 17 6.48 -3.65 7.81
C THR A 17 5.85 -3.61 6.42
N ILE A 18 4.58 -4.02 6.31
CA ILE A 18 3.84 -4.06 5.04
C ILE A 18 3.46 -2.66 4.58
N LEU A 19 2.88 -1.82 5.44
CA LEU A 19 2.43 -0.48 5.06
C LEU A 19 3.61 0.45 4.77
N VAL A 20 4.73 0.31 5.49
CA VAL A 20 6.00 0.99 5.17
C VAL A 20 6.47 0.63 3.75
N HIS A 21 6.37 -0.63 3.34
CA HIS A 21 6.74 -1.05 1.98
C HIS A 21 5.89 -0.35 0.92
N VAL A 22 4.56 -0.30 1.13
CA VAL A 22 3.63 0.42 0.25
C VAL A 22 4.04 1.88 0.09
N VAL A 23 4.24 2.59 1.22
CA VAL A 23 4.60 4.01 1.23
C VAL A 23 5.96 4.26 0.57
N ARG A 24 6.97 3.42 0.83
CA ARG A 24 8.31 3.57 0.24
C ARG A 24 8.30 3.33 -1.26
N ARG A 25 7.60 2.31 -1.74
CA ARG A 25 7.46 2.04 -3.18
C ARG A 25 6.72 3.18 -3.88
N PHE A 26 5.66 3.70 -3.28
CA PHE A 26 4.99 4.90 -3.79
C PHE A 26 5.97 6.07 -3.90
N HIS A 27 6.71 6.35 -2.82
CA HIS A 27 7.68 7.46 -2.74
C HIS A 27 8.74 7.38 -3.84
N TYR A 28 9.29 6.20 -4.12
CA TYR A 28 10.38 6.05 -5.09
C TYR A 28 9.93 5.89 -6.54
N GLU A 29 8.75 5.33 -6.79
CA GLU A 29 8.35 4.88 -8.14
C GLU A 29 7.14 5.62 -8.71
N ILE A 30 6.40 6.36 -7.89
CA ILE A 30 5.25 7.16 -8.34
C ILE A 30 5.56 8.64 -8.16
N GLU A 31 5.79 9.06 -6.92
CA GLU A 31 6.05 10.46 -6.59
C GLU A 31 6.70 10.58 -5.21
N ALA A 32 7.69 11.46 -5.09
CA ALA A 32 8.38 11.72 -3.83
C ALA A 32 7.42 12.37 -2.82
N LEU A 33 7.19 11.66 -1.72
CA LEU A 33 6.38 12.07 -0.58
C LEU A 33 7.17 12.92 0.43
N LEU A 34 6.52 13.94 0.98
CA LEU A 34 6.99 14.83 2.03
C LEU A 34 6.33 14.53 3.38
N ASP A 35 6.79 15.22 4.43
CA ASP A 35 6.10 15.20 5.72
C ASP A 35 4.66 15.73 5.58
N GLY A 36 3.70 15.04 6.18
CA GLY A 36 2.27 15.32 6.05
C GLY A 36 1.58 14.71 4.83
N ASP A 37 2.31 14.18 3.84
CA ASP A 37 1.68 13.55 2.66
C ASP A 37 1.05 12.19 2.97
N VAL A 38 1.37 11.57 4.11
CA VAL A 38 0.83 10.25 4.47
C VAL A 38 0.11 10.31 5.81
N THR A 39 -1.17 9.93 5.80
CA THR A 39 -1.98 9.81 7.00
C THR A 39 -2.13 8.35 7.39
N GLY A 40 -1.68 7.99 8.59
CA GLY A 40 -1.88 6.68 9.18
C GLY A 40 -3.06 6.67 10.15
N TYR A 41 -2.80 6.56 11.45
CA TYR A 41 -3.81 6.52 12.49
C TYR A 41 -4.80 7.69 12.42
N ARG A 42 -6.08 7.37 12.63
CA ARG A 42 -7.17 8.34 12.85
C ARG A 42 -8.01 7.87 14.03
N ALA A 43 -8.48 8.80 14.85
CA ALA A 43 -9.27 8.45 16.03
C ALA A 43 -10.55 7.67 15.64
N PRO A 44 -10.96 6.63 16.39
CA PRO A 44 -12.15 5.84 16.05
C PRO A 44 -13.41 6.69 15.82
N ALA A 45 -13.60 7.73 16.63
CA ALA A 45 -14.74 8.64 16.56
C ALA A 45 -14.84 9.43 15.24
N THR A 46 -13.75 9.53 14.48
CA THR A 46 -13.69 10.25 13.21
C THR A 46 -13.69 9.31 12.00
N THR A 47 -13.84 8.00 12.18
CA THR A 47 -13.76 7.00 11.11
C THR A 47 -15.07 6.26 10.91
N LYS A 48 -15.39 5.91 9.67
CA LYS A 48 -16.57 5.10 9.31
C LYS A 48 -16.27 4.13 8.17
N GLY A 49 -16.95 2.98 8.14
CA GLY A 49 -16.77 1.99 7.08
C GLY A 49 -15.32 1.50 6.99
N TYR A 50 -14.72 1.52 5.80
CA TYR A 50 -13.34 1.09 5.58
C TYR A 50 -12.31 1.95 6.34
N GLU A 51 -12.63 3.23 6.61
CA GLU A 51 -11.75 4.15 7.33
C GLU A 51 -11.45 3.67 8.76
N THR A 52 -12.27 2.77 9.31
CA THR A 52 -12.03 2.17 10.64
C THR A 52 -10.69 1.42 10.70
N ASN A 53 -10.12 1.01 9.57
CA ASN A 53 -8.76 0.49 9.52
C ASN A 53 -7.69 1.51 9.95
N HIS A 54 -7.93 2.82 9.81
CA HIS A 54 -7.04 3.83 10.38
C HIS A 54 -7.05 3.80 11.91
N ALA A 55 -8.22 3.54 12.51
CA ALA A 55 -8.36 3.47 13.96
C ALA A 55 -7.61 2.28 14.58
N SER A 56 -7.40 1.19 13.82
CA SER A 56 -6.56 0.06 14.20
C SER A 56 -5.10 0.19 13.72
N GLY A 57 -4.74 1.27 13.03
CA GLY A 57 -3.41 1.44 12.44
C GLY A 57 -3.09 0.45 11.30
N THR A 58 -4.12 -0.09 10.65
CA THR A 58 -4.04 -1.06 9.55
C THR A 58 -4.33 -0.45 8.17
N ALA A 59 -4.32 0.88 8.07
CA ALA A 59 -4.43 1.60 6.82
C ALA A 59 -3.54 2.85 6.77
N VAL A 60 -3.26 3.29 5.54
CA VAL A 60 -2.62 4.57 5.22
C VAL A 60 -3.34 5.22 4.05
N ASP A 61 -3.46 6.55 4.09
CA ASP A 61 -3.84 7.37 2.96
C ASP A 61 -2.60 8.13 2.47
N ILE A 62 -2.30 8.04 1.17
CA ILE A 62 -1.18 8.75 0.54
C ILE A 62 -1.75 9.91 -0.27
N ARG A 63 -1.38 11.14 0.09
CA ARG A 63 -1.81 12.42 -0.47
C ARG A 63 -3.34 12.52 -0.62
N PRO A 64 -4.12 12.37 0.46
CA PRO A 64 -5.59 12.39 0.39
C PRO A 64 -6.16 13.69 -0.19
N ASP A 65 -5.47 14.81 -0.04
CA ASP A 65 -5.87 16.09 -0.66
C ASP A 65 -5.75 16.09 -2.20
N CYS A 66 -4.84 15.27 -2.74
CA CYS A 66 -4.62 15.13 -4.19
C CYS A 66 -5.48 13.99 -4.78
N TYR A 67 -5.83 13.00 -3.97
CA TYR A 67 -6.61 11.82 -4.36
C TYR A 67 -7.85 11.67 -3.47
N PRO A 68 -8.79 12.63 -3.49
CA PRO A 68 -9.93 12.63 -2.58
C PRO A 68 -10.90 11.47 -2.85
N ALA A 69 -11.50 10.96 -1.77
CA ALA A 69 -12.52 9.93 -1.86
C ALA A 69 -13.70 10.32 -2.77
N GLY A 70 -14.18 9.37 -3.55
CA GLY A 70 -15.20 9.52 -4.58
C GLY A 70 -14.66 9.95 -5.95
N VAL A 71 -13.38 10.30 -6.06
CA VAL A 71 -12.75 10.72 -7.32
C VAL A 71 -11.86 9.60 -7.87
N LYS A 72 -11.84 9.45 -9.19
CA LYS A 72 -11.04 8.46 -9.92
C LYS A 72 -10.25 9.13 -11.02
N GLY A 73 -9.10 8.54 -11.37
CA GLY A 73 -8.26 9.00 -12.48
C GLY A 73 -7.13 9.93 -12.05
N GLY A 74 -6.75 9.91 -10.77
CA GLY A 74 -5.59 10.62 -10.24
C GLY A 74 -4.25 10.01 -10.68
N PHE A 75 -4.24 8.75 -11.13
CA PHE A 75 -3.03 8.08 -11.60
C PHE A 75 -3.05 7.82 -13.11
N PHE A 76 -1.94 8.12 -13.77
CA PHE A 76 -1.69 7.70 -15.15
C PHE A 76 -1.49 6.18 -15.23
N ALA A 77 -1.71 5.59 -16.41
CA ALA A 77 -1.59 4.13 -16.60
C ALA A 77 -0.26 3.51 -16.09
N PRO A 78 0.91 4.14 -16.27
CA PRO A 78 2.16 3.64 -15.68
C PRO A 78 2.16 3.67 -14.14
N GLN A 79 1.65 4.73 -13.52
CA GLN A 79 1.57 4.85 -12.06
C GLN A 79 0.59 3.82 -11.49
N ALA A 80 -0.56 3.63 -12.13
CA ALA A 80 -1.50 2.58 -11.75
C ALA A 80 -0.86 1.19 -11.86
N ALA A 81 -0.01 0.94 -12.87
CA ALA A 81 0.73 -0.32 -12.98
C ALA A 81 1.71 -0.53 -11.81
N VAL A 82 2.40 0.53 -11.37
CA VAL A 82 3.24 0.49 -10.15
C VAL A 82 2.40 0.16 -8.93
N ILE A 83 1.22 0.77 -8.75
CA ILE A 83 0.30 0.42 -7.66
C ILE A 83 -0.04 -1.08 -7.70
N ARG A 84 -0.37 -1.62 -8.88
CA ARG A 84 -0.66 -3.06 -9.01
C ARG A 84 0.54 -3.94 -8.66
N ASP A 85 1.74 -3.51 -9.01
CA ASP A 85 2.97 -4.22 -8.66
C ASP A 85 3.23 -4.22 -7.14
N ILE A 86 2.98 -3.08 -6.47
CA ILE A 86 3.04 -2.97 -5.00
C ILE A 86 2.06 -3.94 -4.34
N LEU A 87 0.81 -4.00 -4.81
CA LEU A 87 -0.18 -4.93 -4.26
C LEU A 87 0.21 -6.40 -4.48
N ALA A 88 0.88 -6.70 -5.60
CA ALA A 88 1.40 -8.04 -5.88
C ALA A 88 2.54 -8.43 -4.93
N ASP A 89 3.45 -7.49 -4.59
CA ASP A 89 4.44 -7.71 -3.53
C ASP A 89 3.78 -8.02 -2.18
N CYS A 90 2.64 -7.40 -1.90
CA CYS A 90 1.85 -7.67 -0.69
C CYS A 90 1.00 -8.95 -0.78
N GLU A 91 1.07 -9.73 -1.86
CA GLU A 91 0.35 -10.99 -2.07
C GLU A 91 -1.18 -10.91 -1.86
N GLY A 92 -1.76 -9.72 -2.02
CA GLY A 92 -3.18 -9.46 -1.74
C GLY A 92 -3.54 -9.29 -0.26
N VAL A 93 -2.56 -9.22 0.65
CA VAL A 93 -2.79 -8.80 2.04
C VAL A 93 -3.23 -7.33 2.11
N VAL A 94 -2.76 -6.52 1.17
CA VAL A 94 -3.16 -5.12 1.03
C VAL A 94 -4.21 -4.98 -0.07
N LYS A 95 -5.24 -4.16 0.19
CA LYS A 95 -6.21 -3.69 -0.81
C LYS A 95 -6.07 -2.19 -1.02
N TRP A 96 -6.31 -1.75 -2.25
CA TRP A 96 -6.29 -0.35 -2.66
C TRP A 96 -7.70 0.18 -2.84
N GLY A 97 -7.98 1.37 -2.29
CA GLY A 97 -9.30 1.99 -2.32
C GLY A 97 -9.75 2.44 -3.71
N GLY A 98 -8.85 2.60 -4.68
CA GLY A 98 -9.21 2.91 -6.07
C GLY A 98 -10.05 1.83 -6.77
N ASP A 99 -10.11 0.63 -6.17
CA ASP A 99 -10.97 -0.49 -6.59
C ASP A 99 -12.31 -0.57 -5.84
N PHE A 100 -12.54 0.29 -4.85
CA PHE A 100 -13.84 0.32 -4.17
C PHE A 100 -14.94 0.83 -5.09
N THR A 101 -16.20 0.50 -4.76
CA THR A 101 -17.38 0.99 -5.48
C THR A 101 -17.42 2.52 -5.50
N THR A 102 -17.16 3.14 -4.35
CA THR A 102 -16.81 4.57 -4.25
C THR A 102 -15.30 4.64 -4.12
N PRO A 103 -14.58 5.02 -5.19
CA PRO A 103 -13.12 4.93 -5.21
C PRO A 103 -12.49 5.88 -4.20
N ASP A 104 -11.45 5.43 -3.52
CA ASP A 104 -10.52 6.28 -2.77
C ASP A 104 -9.10 5.92 -3.19
N GLU A 105 -8.58 6.66 -4.16
CA GLU A 105 -7.28 6.37 -4.76
C GLU A 105 -6.10 6.65 -3.81
N SER A 106 -6.31 7.39 -2.71
CA SER A 106 -5.31 7.61 -1.66
C SER A 106 -5.14 6.40 -0.74
N HIS A 107 -6.17 5.57 -0.61
CA HIS A 107 -6.31 4.64 0.51
C HIS A 107 -5.70 3.25 0.26
N PHE A 108 -4.94 2.76 1.23
CA PHE A 108 -4.41 1.39 1.27
C PHE A 108 -4.66 0.76 2.65
N GLN A 109 -5.19 -0.46 2.69
CA GLN A 109 -5.50 -1.17 3.94
C GLN A 109 -5.06 -2.62 3.93
N ILE A 110 -4.78 -3.16 5.11
CA ILE A 110 -4.75 -4.61 5.34
C ILE A 110 -6.18 -5.15 5.18
N ASP A 111 -6.38 -6.09 4.26
CA ASP A 111 -7.71 -6.61 3.87
C ASP A 111 -7.84 -8.11 4.13
N VAL A 112 -7.25 -8.57 5.24
CA VAL A 112 -7.35 -9.95 5.72
C VAL A 112 -7.66 -9.96 7.21
N PRO A 113 -8.26 -11.04 7.74
CA PRO A 113 -8.51 -11.14 9.17
C PRO A 113 -7.22 -10.98 9.99
N PRO A 114 -7.27 -10.39 11.21
CA PRO A 114 -6.09 -10.20 12.07
C PRO A 114 -5.32 -11.49 12.39
N THR A 115 -6.00 -12.64 12.35
CA THR A 115 -5.42 -13.97 12.60
C THR A 115 -4.85 -14.63 11.35
N SER A 116 -4.88 -13.95 10.20
CA SER A 116 -4.40 -14.50 8.93
C SER A 116 -2.89 -14.71 8.96
N PRO A 117 -2.39 -15.93 8.71
CA PRO A 117 -0.94 -16.19 8.64
C PRO A 117 -0.28 -15.48 7.44
N ALA A 118 -1.07 -14.97 6.49
CA ALA A 118 -0.56 -14.24 5.34
C ALA A 118 0.15 -12.94 5.74
N VAL A 119 -0.33 -12.24 6.78
CA VAL A 119 0.29 -10.99 7.26
C VAL A 119 1.74 -11.25 7.67
N LYS A 120 1.96 -12.25 8.52
CA LYS A 120 3.30 -12.63 8.96
C LYS A 120 4.18 -13.07 7.79
N ARG A 121 3.67 -13.92 6.90
CA ARG A 121 4.42 -14.43 5.73
C ARG A 121 4.92 -13.27 4.85
N VAL A 122 4.03 -12.33 4.52
CA VAL A 122 4.37 -11.17 3.70
C VAL A 122 5.37 -10.27 4.42
N ALA A 123 5.16 -10.00 5.71
CA ALA A 123 6.11 -9.20 6.50
C ALA A 123 7.51 -9.83 6.55
N ASP A 124 7.61 -11.15 6.79
CA ASP A 124 8.89 -11.87 6.79
C ASP A 124 9.60 -11.79 5.43
N LYS A 125 8.87 -11.95 4.33
CA LYS A 125 9.40 -11.77 2.97
C LYS A 125 9.97 -10.35 2.77
N LEU A 126 9.20 -9.34 3.14
CA LEU A 126 9.62 -7.94 2.98
C LEU A 126 10.82 -7.59 3.88
N ARG A 127 10.92 -8.17 5.08
CA ARG A 127 12.12 -8.04 5.93
C ARG A 127 13.34 -8.68 5.28
N ALA A 128 13.20 -9.87 4.71
CA ALA A 128 14.29 -10.54 4.01
C ALA A 128 14.79 -9.71 2.81
N TRP A 129 13.87 -9.09 2.06
CA TRP A 129 14.20 -8.16 0.99
C TRP A 129 14.93 -6.91 1.48
N ASN A 130 14.45 -6.29 2.57
CA ASN A 130 15.10 -5.12 3.16
C ASN A 130 16.51 -5.43 3.71
N ALA A 131 16.77 -6.67 4.12
CA ALA A 131 18.09 -7.13 4.56
C ALA A 131 19.02 -7.54 3.41
N SER A 132 18.50 -7.65 2.18
CA SER A 132 19.25 -8.09 1.01
C SER A 132 19.55 -6.90 0.08
N PRO A 133 20.83 -6.57 -0.17
CA PRO A 133 21.18 -5.52 -1.12
C PRO A 133 20.57 -5.79 -2.50
N GLY A 134 19.93 -4.78 -3.10
CA GLY A 134 19.32 -4.91 -4.42
C GLY A 134 17.91 -5.51 -4.45
N GLU A 135 17.26 -5.77 -3.30
CA GLU A 135 15.90 -6.32 -3.26
C GLU A 135 14.87 -5.44 -2.52
N GLY A 136 15.30 -4.30 -1.96
CA GLY A 136 14.44 -3.40 -1.20
C GLY A 136 13.59 -2.44 -2.06
N ALA A 137 12.73 -1.67 -1.39
CA ALA A 137 12.00 -0.57 -2.03
C ALA A 137 12.96 0.48 -2.63
N GLY A 138 12.70 0.89 -3.87
CA GLY A 138 13.53 1.83 -4.63
C GLY A 138 14.59 1.18 -5.54
N VAL A 139 14.70 -0.14 -5.56
CA VAL A 139 15.44 -0.84 -6.61
C VAL A 139 14.64 -0.74 -7.90
N ALA A 140 15.31 -0.38 -9.00
CA ALA A 140 14.72 -0.41 -10.34
C ALA A 140 14.27 -1.85 -10.66
N ARG A 141 13.02 -2.15 -10.35
CA ARG A 141 12.37 -3.41 -10.74
C ARG A 141 11.67 -3.16 -12.06
N ASP A 142 11.86 -4.07 -13.01
CA ASP A 142 11.19 -3.96 -14.31
C ASP A 142 9.69 -4.16 -14.14
N THR A 143 8.94 -3.06 -14.14
CA THR A 143 7.47 -3.09 -14.08
C THR A 143 6.85 -3.60 -15.38
N LEU A 144 7.65 -3.76 -16.44
CA LEU A 144 7.26 -4.39 -17.70
C LEU A 144 7.47 -5.91 -17.68
N ASP A 145 8.10 -6.47 -16.63
CA ASP A 145 8.26 -7.90 -16.45
C ASP A 145 6.89 -8.60 -16.58
N GLY A 146 6.80 -9.50 -17.56
CA GLY A 146 5.56 -10.17 -17.95
C GLY A 146 4.96 -11.01 -16.83
N ASP A 147 5.79 -11.62 -15.99
CA ASP A 147 5.32 -12.48 -14.90
C ASP A 147 4.72 -11.63 -13.77
N ARG A 148 5.36 -10.51 -13.44
CA ARG A 148 4.86 -9.57 -12.44
C ARG A 148 3.54 -8.93 -12.87
N ARG A 149 3.45 -8.48 -14.11
CA ARG A 149 2.20 -7.94 -14.67
C ARG A 149 1.08 -8.98 -14.67
N SER A 150 1.41 -10.24 -14.95
CA SER A 150 0.44 -11.34 -14.93
C SER A 150 -0.06 -11.62 -13.52
N ALA A 151 0.83 -11.68 -12.53
CA ALA A 151 0.49 -11.84 -11.11
C ALA A 151 -0.38 -10.68 -10.62
N ALA A 152 -0.01 -9.44 -10.96
CA ALA A 152 -0.74 -8.23 -10.58
C ALA A 152 -2.16 -8.20 -11.18
N ARG A 153 -2.31 -8.57 -12.47
CA ARG A 153 -3.64 -8.71 -13.11
C ARG A 153 -4.48 -9.83 -12.50
N ALA A 154 -3.85 -10.96 -12.15
CA ALA A 154 -4.55 -12.07 -11.50
C ALA A 154 -5.03 -11.68 -10.10
N LEU A 155 -4.22 -10.92 -9.35
CA LEU A 155 -4.61 -10.38 -8.06
C LEU A 155 -5.77 -9.39 -8.20
N GLN A 156 -5.70 -8.45 -9.13
CA GLN A 156 -6.77 -7.49 -9.38
C GLN A 156 -8.11 -8.19 -9.63
N ARG A 157 -8.12 -9.25 -10.45
CA ARG A 157 -9.35 -10.02 -10.72
C ARG A 157 -9.90 -10.70 -9.45
N ARG A 158 -9.05 -11.21 -8.56
CA ARG A 158 -9.48 -11.79 -7.29
C ARG A 158 -10.04 -10.77 -6.31
N GLN A 159 -9.47 -9.56 -6.28
CA GLN A 159 -9.88 -8.50 -5.35
C GLN A 159 -11.11 -7.72 -5.81
N ALA A 160 -11.44 -7.82 -7.11
CA ALA A 160 -12.64 -7.24 -7.71
C ALA A 160 -13.87 -8.18 -7.73
N ALA A 161 -13.68 -9.46 -7.34
CA ALA A 161 -14.74 -10.44 -7.17
C ALA A 161 -15.31 -10.38 -5.75
#